data_AF-I0WRX7-F1
#
_entry.id   AF-I0WRX7-F1
#
_cell.length_a   1.000
_cell.length_b   1.000
_cell.length_c   1.000
_cell.angle_alpha   90.00
_cell.angle_beta   90.00
_cell.angle_gamma   90.00
#
_symmetry.space_group_name_H-M   'P 1'
#
loop_
_entity.id
_entity.type
_entity.pdbx_description
1 polymer ?
#
loop_
_entity_poly.entity_id
_entity_poly.type
_entity_poly.pdbx_seq_one_letter_code
_entity_poly.pdbx_strand_id
1 'polypeptide(L)'
;MADFDFDANTNVNPATINSLASCVWVRKGEPLCLIGDSGTGKSHLLIGLGTAAAEAGFRVCYTLATKLVNELVEAADEKLLANLGLSRWSCPGRV
;
A
#
# COMPACT_ATOMS: atom_id res chain seq x y z
N MET A 1 9.13 3.49 12.82
CA MET A 1 9.55 4.41 11.74
C MET A 1 10.94 5.04 11.96
N ALA A 2 11.59 4.81 13.11
CA ALA A 2 12.80 5.51 13.53
C ALA A 2 14.13 4.99 12.93
N ASP A 3 14.09 3.97 12.06
CA ASP A 3 15.30 3.30 11.53
C ASP A 3 15.36 3.33 10.00
N PHE A 4 14.63 4.26 9.36
CA PHE A 4 14.74 4.46 7.92
C PHE A 4 15.80 5.52 7.63
N ASP A 5 16.88 5.10 6.98
CA ASP A 5 17.94 6.00 6.56
C ASP A 5 17.49 6.78 5.32
N PHE A 6 17.05 8.03 5.53
CA PHE A 6 16.65 8.95 4.47
C PHE A 6 17.86 9.51 3.71
N ASP A 7 19.09 9.42 4.25
CA ASP A 7 20.31 9.86 3.56
C ASP A 7 20.71 8.90 2.44
N ALA A 8 20.26 7.64 2.49
CA ALA A 8 20.48 6.67 1.41
C ALA A 8 19.71 7.02 0.11
N ASN A 9 18.75 7.96 0.14
CA ASN A 9 17.97 8.35 -1.03
C ASN A 9 17.55 9.82 -0.98
N THR A 10 18.41 10.71 -1.50
CA THR A 10 18.24 12.17 -1.53
C THR A 10 16.95 12.64 -2.23
N ASN A 11 16.31 11.78 -3.04
CA ASN A 11 15.04 12.07 -3.71
C ASN A 11 13.80 11.85 -2.83
N VAL A 12 13.95 11.23 -1.66
CA VAL A 12 12.84 10.95 -0.75
C VAL A 12 12.78 12.04 0.31
N ASN A 13 11.88 12.99 0.12
CA ASN A 13 11.66 14.06 1.10
C ASN A 13 11.00 13.48 2.39
N PRO A 14 11.65 13.59 3.57
CA PRO A 14 11.10 13.09 4.83
C PRO A 14 9.74 13.71 5.19
N ALA A 15 9.50 14.97 4.82
CA ALA A 15 8.21 15.64 5.05
C ALA A 15 7.07 14.99 4.24
N THR A 16 7.37 14.54 3.02
CA THR A 16 6.41 13.79 2.20
C THR A 16 6.11 12.44 2.83
N ILE A 17 7.12 11.72 3.32
CA ILE A 17 6.93 10.42 3.97
C ILE A 17 6.10 10.55 5.25
N ASN A 18 6.35 11.57 6.07
CA ASN A 18 5.53 11.85 7.26
C ASN A 18 4.08 12.22 6.86
N SER A 19 3.91 12.98 5.78
CA SER A 19 2.58 13.28 5.23
C SER A 19 1.87 12.02 4.74
N LEU A 20 2.59 11.06 4.14
CA LEU A 20 2.04 9.76 3.77
C LEU A 20 1.66 8.90 4.98
N ALA A 21 2.41 9.01 6.09
CA ALA A 21 2.09 8.35 7.35
C ALA A 21 0.77 8.85 7.98
N SER A 22 0.30 10.05 7.63
CA SER A 22 -1.03 10.55 8.04
C SER A 22 -2.20 9.79 7.40
N CYS A 23 -1.92 8.96 6.39
CA CYS A 23 -2.90 8.14 5.64
C CYS A 23 -4.01 8.94 4.94
N VAL A 24 -3.79 10.23 4.67
CA VAL A 24 -4.75 11.07 3.91
C VAL A 24 -4.99 10.51 2.50
N TRP A 25 -3.95 9.98 1.85
CA TRP A 25 -4.04 9.34 0.53
C TRP A 25 -4.96 8.11 0.54
N VAL A 26 -4.93 7.32 1.62
CA VAL A 26 -5.82 6.17 1.82
C VAL A 26 -7.28 6.63 1.91
N ARG A 27 -7.56 7.71 2.65
CA ARG A 27 -8.91 8.29 2.76
C ARG A 27 -9.42 8.84 1.44
N LYS A 28 -8.53 9.40 0.62
CA LYS A 28 -8.87 9.92 -0.72
C LYS A 28 -8.99 8.83 -1.78
N GLY A 29 -8.54 7.60 -1.51
CA GLY A 29 -8.49 6.52 -2.49
C GLY A 29 -7.42 6.74 -3.56
N GLU A 30 -6.38 7.50 -3.26
CA GLU A 30 -5.29 7.78 -4.20
C GLU A 30 -4.26 6.64 -4.16
N PRO A 31 -3.90 6.01 -5.29
CA PRO A 31 -2.89 4.96 -5.30
C PRO A 31 -1.50 5.55 -5.05
N LEU A 32 -0.71 4.87 -4.20
CA LEU A 32 0.68 5.21 -3.92
C LEU A 32 1.62 4.19 -4.56
N CYS A 33 2.57 4.66 -5.37
CA CYS A 33 3.62 3.83 -5.96
C CYS A 33 5.00 4.35 -5.58
N LEU A 34 5.85 3.50 -4.99
CA LEU A 34 7.24 3.84 -4.69
C LEU A 34 8.14 3.29 -5.81
N ILE A 35 8.84 4.19 -6.50
CA ILE A 35 9.76 3.86 -7.60
C ILE A 35 11.17 4.29 -7.19
N GLY A 36 12.16 3.43 -7.47
CA GLY A 36 13.57 3.73 -7.20
C GLY A 36 14.44 2.49 -7.33
N ASP A 37 15.76 2.67 -7.29
CA ASP A 37 16.74 1.60 -7.48
C ASP A 37 16.61 0.47 -6.45
N SER A 38 17.01 -0.74 -6.81
CA SER A 38 16.97 -1.87 -5.87
C SER A 38 17.79 -1.57 -4.61
N GLY A 39 17.33 -2.03 -3.44
CA GLY A 39 18.03 -1.80 -2.16
C GLY A 39 17.76 -0.45 -1.47
N THR A 40 17.04 0.49 -2.10
CA THR A 40 16.70 1.81 -1.52
C THR A 40 15.62 1.80 -0.43
N GLY A 41 15.32 0.63 0.16
CA GLY A 41 14.39 0.54 1.29
C GLY A 41 12.90 0.72 1.00
N LYS A 42 12.47 0.73 -0.28
CA LYS A 42 11.05 0.84 -0.67
C LYS A 42 10.12 -0.14 0.05
N SER A 43 10.52 -1.40 0.20
CA SER A 43 9.74 -2.39 0.93
C SER A 43 9.62 -2.04 2.41
N HIS A 44 10.68 -1.52 3.02
CA HIS A 44 10.67 -1.06 4.41
C HIS A 44 9.74 0.16 4.57
N LEU A 45 9.77 1.11 3.64
CA LEU A 45 8.85 2.25 3.62
C LEU A 45 7.39 1.81 3.50
N LEU A 46 7.08 0.88 2.59
CA LEU A 46 5.72 0.35 2.44
C LEU A 46 5.24 -0.36 3.72
N ILE A 47 6.12 -1.10 4.38
CA ILE A 47 5.82 -1.73 5.68
C ILE A 47 5.56 -0.66 6.74
N GLY A 48 6.42 0.35 6.85
CA GLY A 48 6.25 1.44 7.81
C GLY A 48 4.96 2.23 7.60
N LEU A 49 4.65 2.58 6.35
CA LEU A 49 3.39 3.26 5.98
C LEU A 49 2.17 2.39 6.24
N GLY A 50 2.25 1.09 5.94
CA GLY A 50 1.18 0.14 6.23
C GLY A 50 0.98 -0.07 7.72
N THR A 51 2.04 -0.08 8.53
CA THR A 51 1.92 -0.10 10.00
C THR A 51 1.24 1.17 10.52
N ALA A 52 1.65 2.36 10.06
CA ALA A 52 1.01 3.61 10.44
C ALA A 52 -0.48 3.65 10.04
N ALA A 53 -0.82 3.11 8.87
CA ALA A 53 -2.21 2.97 8.44
C ALA A 53 -3.01 1.99 9.32
N ALA A 54 -2.41 0.87 9.73
CA ALA A 54 -3.04 -0.07 10.65
C ALA A 54 -3.27 0.56 12.04
N GLU A 55 -2.30 1.33 12.55
CA GLU A 55 -2.42 2.08 13.81
C GLU A 55 -3.52 3.16 13.73
N ALA A 56 -3.70 3.76 12.55
CA ALA A 56 -4.79 4.70 12.28
C ALA A 56 -6.17 4.02 12.05
N GLY A 57 -6.26 2.70 12.20
CA GLY A 57 -7.51 1.94 12.10
C GLY A 57 -7.90 1.52 10.68
N PHE A 58 -7.02 1.68 9.69
CA PHE A 58 -7.25 1.16 8.35
C PHE A 58 -6.93 -0.33 8.27
N ARG A 59 -7.70 -1.08 7.47
CA ARG A 59 -7.33 -2.45 7.13
C ARG A 59 -6.21 -2.43 6.10
N VAL A 60 -5.08 -3.01 6.47
CA VAL A 60 -3.89 -3.07 5.61
C VAL A 60 -3.60 -4.51 5.23
N CYS A 61 -3.19 -4.71 4.00
CA CYS A 61 -2.87 -6.02 3.47
C CYS A 61 -1.66 -5.92 2.55
N TYR A 62 -0.68 -6.81 2.75
CA TYR A 62 0.51 -6.89 1.91
C TYR A 62 0.33 -7.98 0.85
N THR A 63 0.73 -7.68 -0.38
CA THR A 63 0.73 -8.64 -1.48
C THR A 63 1.86 -8.33 -2.45
N LEU A 64 2.31 -9.32 -3.21
CA LEU A 64 3.26 -9.09 -4.29
C LEU A 64 2.54 -8.38 -5.44
N ALA A 65 3.21 -7.41 -6.08
CA ALA A 65 2.66 -6.71 -7.23
C ALA A 65 2.28 -7.67 -8.37
N THR A 66 3.11 -8.68 -8.65
CA THR A 66 2.83 -9.72 -9.65
C THR A 66 1.57 -10.52 -9.32
N LYS A 67 1.41 -10.89 -8.05
CA LYS A 67 0.21 -11.59 -7.57
C LYS A 67 -1.04 -10.72 -7.69
N LEU A 68 -0.95 -9.45 -7.31
CA LEU A 68 -2.06 -8.50 -7.44
C LEU A 68 -2.46 -8.28 -8.90
N VAL A 69 -1.50 -8.14 -9.81
CA VAL A 69 -1.78 -7.97 -11.24
C VAL A 69 -2.44 -9.22 -11.80
N ASN A 70 -1.96 -10.41 -11.46
CA ASN A 70 -2.61 -11.65 -11.89
C ASN A 70 -4.05 -11.75 -11.36
N GLU A 71 -4.27 -11.46 -10.08
CA GLU A 71 -5.63 -11.44 -9.49
C GLU A 71 -6.54 -10.42 -10.19
N LEU A 72 -6.02 -9.24 -10.57
CA LEU A 72 -6.78 -8.21 -11.28
C LEU A 72 -7.07 -8.60 -12.74
N VAL A 73 -6.12 -9.24 -13.42
CA VAL A 73 -6.29 -9.71 -14.80
C VAL A 73 -7.32 -10.84 -14.84
N GLU A 74 -7.21 -11.81 -13.94
CA GLU A 74 -8.20 -12.89 -13.78
C GLU A 74 -9.60 -12.32 -13.49
N ALA A 75 -9.70 -11.35 -12.56
CA ALA A 75 -10.98 -10.70 -12.24
C ALA A 75 -11.57 -9.87 -13.39
N ALA A 76 -10.73 -9.28 -14.24
CA ALA A 76 -11.16 -8.53 -15.41
C ALA A 76 -11.67 -9.45 -16.54
N ASP A 77 -10.99 -10.58 -16.75
CA ASP A 77 -11.35 -11.56 -17.79
C ASP A 77 -12.64 -12.34 -17.41
N GLU A 78 -12.86 -12.64 -16.13
CA GLU A 78 -13.98 -13.49 -15.73
C GLU A 78 -15.36 -12.81 -15.70
N LYS A 79 -15.47 -11.47 -15.90
CA LYS A 79 -16.72 -10.69 -15.69
C LYS A 79 -17.43 -10.96 -14.35
N LEU A 80 -16.77 -11.63 -13.42
CA LEU A 80 -17.28 -12.01 -12.11
C LEU A 80 -16.49 -11.24 -11.06
N LEU A 81 -16.77 -9.93 -11.01
CA LEU A 81 -16.50 -9.05 -9.88
C LEU A 81 -17.13 -9.52 -8.56
N ALA A 82 -17.53 -10.79 -8.41
CA ALA A 82 -18.32 -11.24 -7.27
C ALA A 82 -17.51 -12.05 -6.26
N ASN A 83 -16.63 -12.99 -6.67
CA ASN A 83 -16.33 -14.11 -5.76
C ASN A 83 -14.87 -14.46 -5.47
N LEU A 84 -13.87 -14.13 -6.30
CA LEU A 84 -12.52 -14.70 -6.10
C LEU A 84 -11.52 -13.80 -5.34
N GLY A 85 -11.65 -12.47 -5.42
CA GLY A 85 -10.73 -11.55 -4.73
C GLY A 85 -11.39 -10.65 -3.67
N LEU A 86 -12.67 -10.34 -3.83
CA LEU A 86 -13.33 -9.37 -2.97
C LEU A 86 -13.52 -9.87 -1.54
N SER A 87 -13.63 -11.16 -1.21
CA SER A 87 -13.78 -11.54 0.21
C SER A 87 -12.58 -11.11 1.08
N ARG A 88 -11.37 -11.10 0.49
CA ARG A 88 -10.14 -10.63 1.14
C ARG A 88 -10.10 -9.11 1.31
N TRP A 89 -10.63 -8.38 0.33
CA TRP A 89 -10.64 -6.91 0.28
C TRP A 89 -11.97 -6.28 0.74
N SER A 90 -13.01 -7.08 0.92
CA SER A 90 -14.36 -6.69 1.29
C SER A 90 -14.38 -6.47 2.79
N CYS A 91 -14.91 -5.32 3.17
CA CYS A 91 -15.23 -5.01 4.55
C CYS A 91 -16.48 -5.82 4.93
N PRO A 92 -16.40 -6.86 5.81
CA PRO A 92 -17.60 -7.31 6.48
C PRO A 92 -17.99 -6.18 7.46
N GLY A 93 -19.05 -5.44 7.14
CA GLY A 93 -19.61 -4.43 8.05
C GLY A 93 -19.52 -2.98 7.60
N ARG A 94 -19.74 -2.66 6.32
CA ARG A 94 -20.27 -1.32 6.00
C ARG A 94 -21.78 -1.34 6.25
N VAL A 95 -22.17 -1.07 7.50
CA VAL A 95 -23.45 -0.41 7.83
C VAL A 95 -23.19 1.07 8.07
#